data_AF-A0A3D1H673-F1
#
_entry.id   AF-A0A3D1H673-F1
#
_cell.length_a   1.000
_cell.length_b   1.000
_cell.length_c   1.000
_cell.angle_alpha   90.00
_cell.angle_beta   90.00
_cell.angle_gamma   90.00
#
_symmetry.space_group_name_H-M   'P 1'
#
loop_
_entity.id
_entity.type
_entity.pdbx_description
1 polymer ?
#
loop_
_entity_poly.entity_id
_entity_poly.type
_entity_poly.pdbx_seq_one_letter_code
_entity_poly.pdbx_strand_id
1 'polypeptide(L)'
;MKNTLLIFFCLAIAFTGNAQIASRKQYINPAQVIGVYNFGKYPAALSNEGVRGMNQTQLFTLHFLAKGVSDQEIAVPSGSYIFDVETSASNSVIIFNGRKEVTLVKVHQGEQPVYTTIETAPNFNFYGINSSAMDQNGNMVLVRGYAENGFDANGRSTVISRGMEYIHILADGTVTQKRLEKMEDKKAFSLVNIFPTKGGMVYLMEHNNRRESAYELKLVMCDLNGNVSGEYTLSGDQTFFPSDILNDNGKLIIAGYYLNGTIYTAKKTEGLFLTIMEPDGTVKAKNTFDWSVMKTKLKNTKRSDFVFSGKMNVMVEKIAVTETGYGIICESYSTGSGITGAELLIGGNSGRELVLTVYDFILFDTDANGSLLNVNILEKEASNIEMAGSSKNMGIVQMTSLLKKFNVLPFRGYDNGIISFINYKAKKGFYSTLNTGTGELSEGKSIDLTIVKTKTVDKDAEAFIAGSSALSKLERMSSNLDKFADITENAMKKLEYGIEKVDVVFSPYAKSNEGLFILSDGKVLSYKMDQDDYSIYYDFLN
;
A
#
# COMPACT_ATOMS: atom_id res chain seq x y z
N MET A 1 10.98 -7.92 59.44
CA MET A 1 11.07 -6.75 58.53
C MET A 1 12.17 -6.93 57.49
N LYS A 2 12.03 -7.88 56.54
CA LYS A 2 12.99 -8.06 55.42
C LYS A 2 12.35 -8.41 54.06
N ASN A 3 11.04 -8.63 53.99
CA ASN A 3 10.37 -9.01 52.73
C ASN A 3 9.52 -7.90 52.08
N THR A 4 9.45 -6.71 52.67
CA THR A 4 8.63 -5.61 52.13
C THR A 4 9.41 -4.68 51.19
N LEU A 5 10.75 -4.75 51.21
CA LEU A 5 11.61 -3.85 50.42
C LEU A 5 11.85 -4.35 48.97
N LEU A 6 11.67 -5.64 48.71
CA LEU A 6 11.94 -6.23 47.38
C LEU A 6 10.80 -5.98 46.37
N ILE A 7 9.56 -5.80 46.86
CA ILE A 7 8.39 -5.55 46.00
C ILE A 7 8.38 -4.10 45.51
N PHE A 8 8.96 -3.16 46.25
CA PHE A 8 9.08 -1.76 45.82
C PHE A 8 10.20 -1.53 44.79
N PHE A 9 11.24 -2.37 44.77
CA PHE A 9 12.32 -2.24 43.77
C PHE A 9 12.03 -2.97 42.44
N CYS A 10 11.13 -3.96 42.42
CA CYS A 10 10.72 -4.63 41.18
C CYS A 10 9.58 -3.92 40.42
N LEU A 11 8.88 -2.95 41.03
CA LEU A 11 7.85 -2.16 40.35
C LEU A 11 8.36 -0.84 39.75
N ALA A 12 9.60 -0.44 40.04
CA ALA A 12 10.17 0.83 39.57
C ALA A 12 10.98 0.71 38.26
N ILE A 13 11.10 -0.48 37.67
CA ILE A 13 11.87 -0.71 36.42
C ILE A 13 10.97 -1.11 35.23
N ALA A 14 9.63 -1.14 35.40
CA ALA A 14 8.69 -1.55 34.34
C ALA A 14 7.90 -0.41 33.67
N PHE A 15 8.10 0.86 34.02
CA PHE A 15 7.32 1.99 33.45
C PHE A 15 8.13 3.27 33.21
N THR A 16 9.37 3.16 32.73
CA THR A 16 10.03 4.27 32.02
C THR A 16 10.04 4.02 30.52
N GLY A 17 8.95 3.50 29.98
CA GLY A 17 8.58 3.87 28.62
C GLY A 17 8.13 5.32 28.70
N ASN A 18 8.89 6.25 28.12
CA ASN A 18 8.38 7.59 27.85
C ASN A 18 7.03 7.41 27.15
N ALA A 19 5.93 7.67 27.85
CA ALA A 19 4.62 7.65 27.23
C ALA A 19 4.67 8.66 26.08
N GLN A 20 4.57 8.19 24.84
CA GLN A 20 4.40 9.08 23.69
C GLN A 20 3.17 9.95 23.97
N ILE A 21 3.40 11.25 24.20
CA ILE A 21 2.29 12.21 24.26
C ILE A 21 1.93 12.48 22.81
N ALA A 22 1.02 11.66 22.28
CA ALA A 22 0.49 11.85 20.93
C ALA A 22 -0.09 13.27 20.80
N SER A 23 0.26 13.94 19.70
CA SER A 23 -0.37 15.19 19.33
C SER A 23 -1.84 14.96 18.99
N ARG A 24 -2.68 15.98 19.20
CA ARG A 24 -4.13 15.87 19.02
C ARG A 24 -4.67 17.02 18.17
N LYS A 25 -5.45 16.70 17.15
CA LYS A 25 -6.28 17.64 16.40
C LYS A 25 -7.75 17.40 16.83
N GLN A 26 -8.30 18.36 17.56
CA GLN A 26 -9.65 18.28 18.14
C GLN A 26 -10.73 18.73 17.16
N TYR A 27 -11.98 18.37 17.47
CA TYR A 27 -13.20 18.79 16.77
C TYR A 27 -13.28 18.31 15.31
N ILE A 28 -12.66 17.17 15.03
CA ILE A 28 -12.83 16.48 13.75
C ILE A 28 -13.70 15.27 14.02
N ASN A 29 -14.93 15.28 13.51
CA ASN A 29 -15.82 14.15 13.66
C ASN A 29 -15.32 12.97 12.81
N PRO A 30 -14.82 11.88 13.42
CA PRO A 30 -14.29 10.78 12.63
C PRO A 30 -15.33 10.16 11.73
N ALA A 31 -16.63 10.25 12.04
CA ALA A 31 -17.68 9.74 11.15
C ALA A 31 -17.73 10.47 9.79
N GLN A 32 -17.31 11.75 9.75
CA GLN A 32 -17.23 12.55 8.52
C GLN A 32 -15.90 12.37 7.78
N VAL A 33 -14.86 11.94 8.49
CA VAL A 33 -13.55 11.68 7.88
C VAL A 33 -13.66 10.51 6.90
N ILE A 34 -13.38 10.76 5.63
CA ILE A 34 -13.36 9.74 4.57
C ILE A 34 -12.01 9.03 4.49
N GLY A 35 -10.92 9.68 4.94
CA GLY A 35 -9.61 9.06 5.07
C GLY A 35 -8.56 10.05 5.58
N VAL A 36 -7.39 9.51 5.97
CA VAL A 36 -6.17 10.28 6.19
C VAL A 36 -5.23 9.94 5.05
N TYR A 37 -4.58 10.96 4.48
CA TYR A 37 -3.73 10.80 3.31
C TYR A 37 -2.41 11.55 3.49
N ASN A 38 -1.42 11.13 2.69
CA ASN A 38 -0.11 11.76 2.62
C ASN A 38 -0.08 12.82 1.50
N PHE A 39 0.21 14.07 1.85
CA PHE A 39 0.42 15.19 0.92
C PHE A 39 1.90 15.61 0.94
N GLY A 40 2.78 14.73 0.46
CA GLY A 40 4.22 14.94 0.45
C GLY A 40 4.84 14.93 1.85
N LYS A 41 5.14 16.12 2.38
CA LYS A 41 5.69 16.31 3.75
C LYS A 41 4.61 16.60 4.80
N TYR A 42 3.33 16.59 4.40
CA TYR A 42 2.21 16.90 5.29
C TYR A 42 1.14 15.82 5.26
N PRO A 43 0.76 15.27 6.42
CA PRO A 43 -0.41 14.42 6.50
C PRO A 43 -1.67 15.24 6.78
N ALA A 44 -2.78 14.83 6.19
CA ALA A 44 -4.06 15.50 6.39
C ALA A 44 -5.24 14.51 6.39
N ALA A 45 -6.25 14.83 7.19
CA ALA A 45 -7.53 14.13 7.21
C ALA A 45 -8.52 14.86 6.32
N LEU A 46 -9.19 14.13 5.44
CA LEU A 46 -10.22 14.68 4.56
C LEU A 46 -11.60 14.36 5.12
N SER A 47 -12.38 15.39 5.42
CA SER A 47 -13.75 15.30 5.96
C SER A 47 -14.77 15.65 4.89
N ASN A 48 -15.88 14.91 4.85
CA ASN A 48 -17.04 15.23 4.02
C ASN A 48 -18.02 16.12 4.81
N GLU A 49 -18.21 17.36 4.36
CA GLU A 49 -19.08 18.35 4.99
C GLU A 49 -20.50 18.37 4.41
N GLY A 50 -20.76 17.54 3.40
CA GLY A 50 -22.04 17.46 2.72
C GLY A 50 -22.21 18.46 1.58
N VAL A 51 -23.44 18.56 1.09
CA VAL A 51 -23.76 19.34 -0.11
C VAL A 51 -24.25 20.74 0.28
N ARG A 52 -23.58 21.77 -0.27
CA ARG A 52 -24.07 23.15 -0.23
C ARG A 52 -25.17 23.33 -1.26
N GLY A 53 -26.42 23.34 -0.78
CA GLY A 53 -27.62 23.35 -1.63
C GLY A 53 -27.73 24.54 -2.59
N MET A 54 -27.19 25.71 -2.23
CA MET A 54 -27.30 26.94 -3.03
C MET A 54 -26.69 26.81 -4.44
N ASN A 55 -25.59 26.06 -4.58
CA ASN A 55 -24.87 25.93 -5.85
C ASN A 55 -24.52 24.47 -6.18
N GLN A 56 -25.22 23.50 -5.58
CA GLN A 56 -25.03 22.07 -5.84
C GLN A 56 -23.55 21.65 -5.80
N THR A 57 -22.84 22.12 -4.78
CA THR A 57 -21.42 21.82 -4.56
C THR A 57 -21.28 20.85 -3.40
N GLN A 58 -20.55 19.78 -3.60
CA GLN A 58 -20.09 18.89 -2.53
C GLN A 58 -18.86 19.52 -1.87
N LEU A 59 -18.91 19.72 -0.55
CA LEU A 59 -17.83 20.32 0.22
C LEU A 59 -17.05 19.25 0.99
N PHE A 60 -15.73 19.43 1.01
CA PHE A 60 -14.81 18.68 1.85
C PHE A 60 -13.89 19.65 2.58
N THR A 61 -13.43 19.26 3.76
CA THR A 61 -12.38 19.98 4.49
C THR A 61 -11.14 19.12 4.59
N LEU A 62 -10.00 19.68 4.20
CA LEU A 62 -8.69 19.06 4.38
C LEU A 62 -8.06 19.60 5.67
N HIS A 63 -8.09 18.78 6.72
CA HIS A 63 -7.51 19.09 8.01
C HIS A 63 -6.06 18.64 8.07
N PHE A 64 -5.12 19.57 7.91
CA PHE A 64 -3.71 19.24 8.08
C PHE A 64 -3.41 18.92 9.54
N LEU A 65 -2.73 17.79 9.76
CA LEU A 65 -2.36 17.35 11.11
C LEU A 65 -1.15 18.14 11.61
N ALA A 66 -0.25 18.56 10.72
CA ALA A 66 0.92 19.35 11.06
C ALA A 66 0.55 20.71 11.71
N LYS A 67 1.17 21.01 12.85
CA LYS A 67 0.94 22.25 13.59
C LYS A 67 1.29 23.48 12.73
N GLY A 68 0.43 24.49 12.77
CA GLY A 68 0.63 25.76 12.05
C GLY A 68 0.26 25.71 10.56
N VAL A 69 -0.29 24.60 10.07
CA VAL A 69 -0.87 24.51 8.73
C VAL A 69 -2.38 24.67 8.81
N SER A 70 -2.91 25.67 8.10
CA SER A 70 -4.35 25.96 8.05
C SER A 70 -5.08 24.90 7.25
N ASP A 71 -6.29 24.58 7.67
CA ASP A 71 -7.20 23.69 6.95
C ASP A 71 -7.62 24.34 5.61
N GLN A 72 -7.95 23.51 4.62
CA GLN A 72 -8.36 23.96 3.29
C GLN A 72 -9.76 23.44 2.94
N GLU A 73 -10.62 24.31 2.40
CA GLU A 73 -11.90 23.90 1.82
C GLU A 73 -11.69 23.39 0.39
N ILE A 74 -12.31 22.26 0.07
CA ILE A 74 -12.34 21.68 -1.26
C ILE A 74 -13.80 21.65 -1.73
N ALA A 75 -14.04 22.29 -2.87
CA ALA A 75 -15.37 22.43 -3.46
C ALA A 75 -15.40 21.72 -4.81
N VAL A 76 -16.21 20.68 -4.93
CA VAL A 76 -16.36 19.88 -6.17
C VAL A 76 -17.84 19.74 -6.54
N PRO A 77 -18.19 19.37 -7.78
CA PRO A 77 -19.58 19.17 -8.17
C PRO A 77 -20.32 18.17 -7.27
N SER A 78 -21.61 18.42 -7.00
CA SER A 78 -22.44 17.51 -6.21
C SER A 78 -22.44 16.08 -6.74
N GLY A 79 -22.34 15.11 -5.83
CA GLY A 79 -22.27 13.69 -6.15
C GLY A 79 -20.88 13.20 -6.57
N SER A 80 -19.86 14.05 -6.52
CA SER A 80 -18.48 13.61 -6.68
C SER A 80 -18.01 12.83 -5.46
N TYR A 81 -17.23 11.78 -5.67
CA TYR A 81 -16.63 10.96 -4.63
C TYR A 81 -15.12 10.82 -4.86
N ILE A 82 -14.37 10.69 -3.78
CA ILE A 82 -12.93 10.47 -3.87
C ILE A 82 -12.65 9.12 -4.53
N PHE A 83 -11.73 9.12 -5.50
CA PHE A 83 -11.14 7.90 -6.03
C PHE A 83 -9.85 7.57 -5.27
N ASP A 84 -8.88 8.48 -5.30
CA ASP A 84 -7.55 8.27 -4.71
C ASP A 84 -6.84 9.62 -4.46
N VAL A 85 -5.72 9.58 -3.73
CA VAL A 85 -4.78 10.70 -3.58
C VAL A 85 -3.42 10.26 -4.10
N GLU A 86 -2.98 10.89 -5.19
CA GLU A 86 -1.65 10.68 -5.74
C GLU A 86 -0.68 11.71 -5.16
N THR A 87 0.50 11.25 -4.73
CA THR A 87 1.43 12.09 -3.98
C THR A 87 2.87 11.79 -4.37
N SER A 88 3.64 12.85 -4.55
CA SER A 88 5.10 12.87 -4.71
C SER A 88 5.68 13.86 -3.71
N ALA A 89 7.00 14.06 -3.71
CA ALA A 89 7.67 14.90 -2.70
C ALA A 89 7.09 16.32 -2.61
N SER A 90 6.72 16.92 -3.74
CA SER A 90 6.22 18.30 -3.82
C SER A 90 4.88 18.46 -4.53
N ASN A 91 4.26 17.37 -5.02
CA ASN A 91 2.98 17.44 -5.69
C ASN A 91 2.01 16.46 -5.06
N SER A 92 0.80 16.92 -4.77
CA SER A 92 -0.27 16.07 -4.26
C SER A 92 -1.57 16.44 -4.94
N VAL A 93 -2.28 15.44 -5.45
CA VAL A 93 -3.51 15.60 -6.22
C VAL A 93 -4.57 14.68 -5.66
N ILE A 94 -5.71 15.25 -5.26
CA ILE A 94 -6.90 14.49 -4.89
C ILE A 94 -7.72 14.28 -6.16
N ILE A 95 -8.11 13.04 -6.43
CA ILE A 95 -8.85 12.66 -7.63
C ILE A 95 -10.31 12.42 -7.24
N PHE A 96 -11.22 13.20 -7.80
CA PHE A 96 -12.66 13.02 -7.61
C PHE A 96 -13.32 12.50 -8.88
N ASN A 97 -14.04 11.39 -8.74
CA ASN A 97 -14.94 10.90 -9.76
C ASN A 97 -16.29 11.61 -9.64
N GLY A 98 -16.63 12.41 -10.63
CA GLY A 98 -17.95 13.02 -10.80
C GLY A 98 -18.83 12.24 -11.79
N ARG A 99 -20.08 12.67 -11.93
CA ARG A 99 -21.04 12.04 -12.87
C ARG A 99 -20.73 12.29 -14.35
N LYS A 100 -20.15 13.45 -14.66
CA LYS A 100 -19.88 13.91 -16.04
C LYS A 100 -18.45 14.36 -16.26
N GLU A 101 -17.66 14.43 -15.18
CA GLU A 101 -16.31 14.95 -15.20
C GLU A 101 -15.49 14.29 -14.11
N VAL A 102 -14.16 14.36 -14.27
CA VAL A 102 -13.21 14.06 -13.21
C VAL A 102 -12.64 15.40 -12.75
N THR A 103 -12.66 15.65 -11.45
CA THR A 103 -12.08 16.87 -10.87
C THR A 103 -10.81 16.50 -10.13
N LEU A 104 -9.71 17.13 -10.53
CA LEU A 104 -8.42 17.02 -9.86
C LEU A 104 -8.23 18.25 -9.00
N VAL A 105 -7.91 18.02 -7.74
CA VAL A 105 -7.63 19.09 -6.78
C VAL A 105 -6.17 18.99 -6.39
N LYS A 106 -5.35 19.84 -6.99
CA LYS A 106 -3.94 19.97 -6.64
C LYS A 106 -3.83 20.75 -5.33
N VAL A 107 -3.21 20.11 -4.35
CA VAL A 107 -3.05 20.64 -3.00
C VAL A 107 -1.61 21.10 -2.84
N HIS A 108 -1.46 22.39 -2.57
CA HIS A 108 -0.20 23.00 -2.18
C HIS A 108 -0.35 23.62 -0.80
N GLN A 109 0.68 23.48 0.03
CA GLN A 109 0.65 23.99 1.39
C GLN A 109 0.66 25.52 1.38
N GLY A 110 -0.27 26.13 2.12
CA GLY A 110 -0.33 27.59 2.29
C GLY A 110 -0.86 28.35 1.07
N GLU A 111 -1.17 27.63 0.00
CA GLU A 111 -1.79 28.16 -1.22
C GLU A 111 -3.24 27.67 -1.31
N GLN A 112 -4.03 28.31 -2.16
CA GLN A 112 -5.37 27.82 -2.46
C GLN A 112 -5.29 26.57 -3.34
N PRO A 113 -6.18 25.58 -3.15
CA PRO A 113 -6.25 24.42 -4.03
C PRO A 113 -6.46 24.83 -5.49
N VAL A 114 -5.75 24.18 -6.40
CA VAL A 114 -5.88 24.41 -7.85
C VAL A 114 -6.70 23.28 -8.46
N TYR A 115 -7.68 23.63 -9.28
CA TYR A 115 -8.65 22.70 -9.85
C TYR A 115 -8.35 22.45 -11.32
N THR A 116 -8.37 21.19 -11.74
CA THR A 116 -8.36 20.79 -13.15
C THR A 116 -9.54 19.88 -13.39
N THR A 117 -10.40 20.24 -14.35
CA THR A 117 -11.55 19.43 -14.73
C THR A 117 -11.27 18.72 -16.05
N ILE A 118 -11.51 17.42 -16.06
CA ILE A 118 -11.42 16.60 -17.27
C ILE A 118 -12.83 16.25 -17.70
N GLU A 119 -13.31 16.97 -18.72
CA GLU A 119 -14.63 16.76 -19.29
C GLU A 119 -14.71 15.45 -20.08
N THR A 120 -15.94 14.93 -20.18
CA THR A 120 -16.31 13.79 -21.00
C THR A 120 -16.84 14.26 -22.35
N ALA A 121 -16.38 13.64 -23.44
CA ALA A 121 -16.86 13.96 -24.78
C ALA A 121 -18.33 13.51 -24.97
N PRO A 122 -19.18 14.23 -25.73
CA PRO A 122 -20.62 13.99 -25.78
C PRO A 122 -21.06 12.60 -26.24
N ASN A 123 -20.28 11.93 -27.09
CA ASN A 123 -20.60 10.60 -27.63
C ASN A 123 -20.04 9.45 -26.79
N PHE A 124 -19.38 9.75 -25.68
CA PHE A 124 -18.72 8.77 -24.83
C PHE A 124 -19.39 8.69 -23.46
N ASN A 125 -19.65 7.46 -23.03
CA ASN A 125 -19.89 7.13 -21.64
C ASN A 125 -18.55 6.72 -21.03
N PHE A 126 -18.01 7.55 -20.15
CA PHE A 126 -16.83 7.20 -19.37
C PHE A 126 -17.25 6.69 -18.00
N TYR A 127 -16.58 5.63 -17.54
CA TYR A 127 -16.66 5.19 -16.16
C TYR A 127 -15.75 6.06 -15.28
N GLY A 128 -15.89 5.96 -13.96
CA GLY A 128 -14.95 6.61 -13.04
C GLY A 128 -13.51 6.15 -13.27
N ILE A 129 -12.54 6.99 -12.88
CA ILE A 129 -11.14 6.57 -12.77
C ILE A 129 -11.08 5.29 -11.95
N ASN A 130 -10.34 4.32 -12.45
CA ASN A 130 -10.13 3.02 -11.82
C ASN A 130 -8.66 2.70 -11.58
N SER A 131 -7.73 3.49 -12.13
CA SER A 131 -6.31 3.44 -11.83
C SER A 131 -5.68 4.81 -12.01
N SER A 132 -4.69 5.10 -11.18
CA SER A 132 -3.86 6.29 -11.23
C SER A 132 -2.46 5.96 -10.74
N ALA A 133 -1.49 6.74 -11.20
CA ALA A 133 -0.15 6.76 -10.67
C ALA A 133 0.54 8.10 -10.96
N MET A 134 1.48 8.51 -10.10
CA MET A 134 2.27 9.73 -10.23
C MET A 134 3.77 9.45 -10.13
N ASP A 135 4.57 10.13 -10.96
CA ASP A 135 6.03 10.09 -10.88
C ASP A 135 6.57 11.07 -9.83
N GLN A 136 7.88 11.02 -9.56
CA GLN A 136 8.51 11.90 -8.57
C GLN A 136 8.49 13.39 -8.93
N ASN A 137 8.27 13.74 -10.20
CA ASN A 137 8.18 15.11 -10.68
C ASN A 137 6.74 15.66 -10.61
N GLY A 138 5.76 14.80 -10.31
CA GLY A 138 4.34 15.13 -10.25
C GLY A 138 3.58 14.89 -11.55
N ASN A 139 4.21 14.34 -12.59
CA ASN A 139 3.48 13.93 -13.79
C ASN A 139 2.67 12.68 -13.44
N MET A 140 1.44 12.62 -13.92
CA MET A 140 0.52 11.56 -13.56
C MET A 140 -0.21 11.02 -14.77
N VAL A 141 -0.72 9.80 -14.60
CA VAL A 141 -1.67 9.20 -15.53
C VAL A 141 -2.93 8.78 -14.78
N LEU A 142 -4.08 9.06 -15.39
CA LEU A 142 -5.38 8.56 -14.97
C LEU A 142 -5.88 7.56 -16.00
N VAL A 143 -6.50 6.50 -15.54
CA VAL A 143 -7.06 5.46 -16.40
C VAL A 143 -8.51 5.23 -16.04
N ARG A 144 -9.37 5.18 -17.06
CA ARG A 144 -10.81 4.88 -16.93
C ARG A 144 -11.32 4.06 -18.10
N GLY A 145 -12.40 3.31 -17.88
CA GLY A 145 -13.09 2.65 -18.97
C GLY A 145 -13.92 3.63 -19.80
N TYR A 146 -14.11 3.33 -21.09
CA TYR A 146 -15.02 4.06 -21.96
C TYR A 146 -15.95 3.13 -22.74
N ALA A 147 -17.13 3.65 -23.11
CA ALA A 147 -18.01 3.12 -24.13
C ALA A 147 -18.42 4.26 -25.06
N GLU A 148 -18.15 4.11 -26.36
CA GLU A 148 -18.56 5.03 -27.40
C GLU A 148 -19.93 4.62 -27.94
N ASN A 149 -20.88 5.54 -27.90
CA ASN A 149 -22.22 5.30 -28.42
C ASN A 149 -22.31 5.76 -29.88
N GLY A 150 -22.96 4.95 -30.70
CA GLY A 150 -23.34 5.28 -32.06
C GLY A 150 -24.73 4.75 -32.37
N PHE A 151 -25.04 4.61 -33.65
CA PHE A 151 -26.31 4.07 -34.12
C PHE A 151 -26.08 2.82 -34.97
N ASP A 152 -26.94 1.82 -34.81
CA ASP A 152 -26.97 0.65 -35.69
C ASP A 152 -27.60 0.99 -37.06
N ALA A 153 -27.62 0.01 -37.97
CA ALA A 153 -28.19 0.18 -39.31
C ALA A 153 -29.70 0.56 -39.31
N ASN A 154 -30.40 0.39 -38.18
CA ASN A 154 -31.81 0.74 -38.00
C ASN A 154 -32.01 2.05 -37.22
N GLY A 155 -30.94 2.81 -36.97
CA GLY A 155 -30.98 4.07 -36.22
C GLY A 155 -31.16 3.90 -34.71
N ARG A 156 -30.93 2.71 -34.15
CA ARG A 156 -31.01 2.46 -32.71
C ARG A 156 -29.67 2.75 -32.05
N SER A 157 -29.69 3.41 -30.89
CA SER A 157 -28.47 3.64 -30.10
C SER A 157 -27.82 2.32 -29.70
N THR A 158 -26.52 2.21 -29.94
CA THR A 158 -25.72 1.02 -29.62
C THR A 158 -24.29 1.41 -29.23
N VAL A 159 -23.60 0.54 -28.49
CA VAL A 159 -22.17 0.71 -28.19
C VAL A 159 -21.36 0.23 -29.38
N ILE A 160 -20.63 1.13 -30.04
CA ILE A 160 -19.82 0.83 -31.23
C ILE A 160 -18.35 0.55 -30.89
N SER A 161 -17.90 1.03 -29.73
CA SER A 161 -16.54 0.84 -29.23
C SER A 161 -16.54 0.86 -27.71
N ARG A 162 -15.64 0.09 -27.10
CA ARG A 162 -15.38 0.12 -25.66
C ARG A 162 -13.93 -0.20 -25.39
N GLY A 163 -13.39 0.27 -24.28
CA GLY A 163 -11.98 0.09 -23.97
C GLY A 163 -11.53 0.93 -22.79
N MET A 164 -10.26 1.28 -22.77
CA MET A 164 -9.63 2.10 -21.73
C MET A 164 -9.18 3.44 -22.31
N GLU A 165 -9.35 4.52 -21.55
CA GLU A 165 -8.74 5.82 -21.80
C GLU A 165 -7.59 6.04 -20.83
N TYR A 166 -6.43 6.40 -21.36
CA TYR A 166 -5.26 6.84 -20.60
C TYR A 166 -5.12 8.35 -20.77
N ILE A 167 -5.08 9.07 -19.65
CA ILE A 167 -5.04 10.53 -19.61
C ILE A 167 -3.74 10.94 -18.95
N HIS A 168 -2.82 11.49 -19.72
CA HIS A 168 -1.53 11.96 -19.23
C HIS A 168 -1.62 13.43 -18.84
N ILE A 169 -1.07 13.75 -17.69
CA ILE A 169 -1.19 15.06 -17.06
C ILE A 169 0.17 15.43 -16.50
N LEU A 170 0.65 16.61 -16.86
CA LEU A 170 1.88 17.17 -16.29
C LEU A 170 1.65 17.63 -14.86
N ALA A 171 2.75 17.84 -14.14
CA ALA A 171 2.70 18.31 -12.76
C ALA A 171 1.90 19.62 -12.58
N ASP A 172 1.83 20.49 -13.59
CA ASP A 172 1.07 21.74 -13.53
C ASP A 172 -0.45 21.58 -13.75
N GLY A 173 -0.92 20.35 -14.03
CA GLY A 173 -2.33 20.05 -14.33
C GLY A 173 -2.65 20.03 -15.83
N THR A 174 -1.71 20.35 -16.70
CA THR A 174 -1.92 20.33 -18.15
C THR A 174 -2.11 18.90 -18.66
N VAL A 175 -3.24 18.62 -19.31
CA VAL A 175 -3.48 17.35 -20.00
C VAL A 175 -2.72 17.34 -21.31
N THR A 176 -1.72 16.46 -21.45
CA THR A 176 -0.89 16.36 -22.66
C THR A 176 -1.44 15.39 -23.68
N GLN A 177 -2.05 14.30 -23.23
CA GLN A 177 -2.54 13.23 -24.12
C GLN A 177 -3.76 12.55 -23.51
N LYS A 178 -4.73 12.22 -24.39
CA LYS A 178 -5.81 11.27 -24.11
C LYS A 178 -5.74 10.16 -25.15
N ARG A 179 -5.40 8.95 -24.73
CA ARG A 179 -5.29 7.79 -25.62
C ARG A 179 -6.41 6.81 -25.33
N LEU A 180 -7.22 6.51 -26.36
CA LEU A 180 -8.20 5.44 -26.30
C LEU A 180 -7.58 4.13 -26.80
N GLU A 181 -7.67 3.09 -25.98
CA GLU A 181 -7.26 1.74 -26.32
C GLU A 181 -8.50 0.86 -26.38
N LYS A 182 -8.87 0.45 -27.59
CA LYS A 182 -10.07 -0.36 -27.83
C LYS A 182 -9.87 -1.77 -27.28
N MET A 183 -10.87 -2.27 -26.57
CA MET A 183 -10.90 -3.67 -26.15
C MET A 183 -11.17 -4.56 -27.37
N GLU A 184 -10.25 -5.46 -27.68
CA GLU A 184 -10.45 -6.48 -28.71
C GLU A 184 -11.29 -7.64 -28.16
N ASP A 185 -12.39 -8.00 -28.84
CA ASP A 185 -13.33 -9.02 -28.34
C ASP A 185 -12.70 -10.42 -28.22
N LYS A 186 -11.68 -10.73 -29.03
CA LYS A 186 -11.00 -12.03 -29.01
C LYS A 186 -9.75 -12.07 -28.12
N LYS A 187 -9.14 -10.91 -27.85
CA LYS A 187 -7.87 -10.81 -27.12
C LYS A 187 -7.81 -9.53 -26.31
N ALA A 188 -8.70 -9.43 -25.32
CA ALA A 188 -8.74 -8.27 -24.43
C ALA A 188 -7.52 -8.28 -23.49
N PHE A 189 -6.79 -7.17 -23.47
CA PHE A 189 -5.79 -6.87 -22.45
C PHE A 189 -6.39 -5.99 -21.36
N SER A 190 -6.00 -6.28 -20.12
CA SER A 190 -6.36 -5.52 -18.93
C SER A 190 -5.11 -4.88 -18.34
N LEU A 191 -5.24 -3.66 -17.81
CA LEU A 191 -4.17 -3.01 -17.07
C LEU A 191 -4.00 -3.70 -15.72
N VAL A 192 -2.77 -4.17 -15.44
CA VAL A 192 -2.41 -4.82 -14.18
C VAL A 192 -1.72 -3.84 -13.24
N ASN A 193 -0.78 -3.06 -13.77
CA ASN A 193 -0.01 -2.11 -12.98
C ASN A 193 0.51 -0.95 -13.84
N ILE A 194 0.80 0.17 -13.21
CA ILE A 194 1.43 1.34 -13.80
C ILE A 194 2.74 1.56 -13.05
N PHE A 195 3.85 1.66 -13.79
CA PHE A 195 5.16 1.99 -13.26
C PHE A 195 5.55 3.40 -13.74
N PRO A 196 5.37 4.43 -12.90
CA PRO A 196 5.87 5.77 -13.21
C PRO A 196 7.40 5.80 -13.20
N THR A 197 7.98 6.42 -14.22
CA THR A 197 9.44 6.57 -14.34
C THR A 197 9.81 8.00 -14.69
N LYS A 198 11.10 8.36 -14.56
CA LYS A 198 11.60 9.67 -15.01
C LYS A 198 11.44 9.90 -16.52
N GLY A 199 11.33 8.83 -17.32
CA GLY A 199 11.22 8.89 -18.78
C GLY A 199 9.79 8.81 -19.32
N GLY A 200 8.78 8.71 -18.43
CA GLY A 200 7.38 8.47 -18.80
C GLY A 200 6.76 7.30 -18.03
N MET A 201 5.73 6.69 -18.59
CA MET A 201 4.93 5.66 -17.92
C MET A 201 5.15 4.30 -18.57
N VAL A 202 5.27 3.24 -17.77
CA VAL A 202 5.28 1.86 -18.27
C VAL A 202 4.05 1.12 -17.75
N TYR A 203 3.24 0.58 -18.65
CA TYR A 203 2.04 -0.17 -18.31
C TYR A 203 2.29 -1.66 -18.39
N LEU A 204 1.93 -2.40 -17.34
CA LEU A 204 1.86 -3.85 -17.39
C LEU A 204 0.46 -4.27 -17.80
N MET A 205 0.36 -4.98 -18.92
CA MET A 205 -0.91 -5.39 -19.50
C MET A 205 -1.00 -6.91 -19.61
N GLU A 206 -2.14 -7.46 -19.19
CA GLU A 206 -2.39 -8.89 -19.15
C GLU A 206 -3.61 -9.25 -20.00
N HIS A 207 -3.42 -10.22 -20.89
CA HIS A 207 -4.49 -11.01 -21.48
C HIS A 207 -4.56 -12.36 -20.77
N ASN A 208 -5.73 -12.69 -20.23
CA ASN A 208 -5.91 -13.87 -19.41
C ASN A 208 -7.25 -14.56 -19.69
N ASN A 209 -7.23 -15.62 -20.50
CA ASN A 209 -8.41 -16.41 -20.84
C ASN A 209 -8.35 -17.80 -20.20
N ARG A 210 -9.03 -17.94 -19.07
CA ARG A 210 -9.12 -19.20 -18.30
C ARG A 210 -9.72 -20.37 -19.08
N ARG A 211 -10.66 -20.11 -20.00
CA ARG A 211 -11.33 -21.18 -20.75
C ARG A 211 -10.41 -21.81 -21.79
N GLU A 212 -9.58 -20.99 -22.42
CA GLU A 212 -8.64 -21.41 -23.45
C GLU A 212 -7.23 -21.69 -22.88
N SER A 213 -7.02 -21.44 -21.59
CA SER A 213 -5.69 -21.43 -20.95
C SER A 213 -4.69 -20.54 -21.69
N ALA A 214 -5.19 -19.48 -22.33
CA ALA A 214 -4.39 -18.51 -23.05
C ALA A 214 -3.94 -17.40 -22.10
N TYR A 215 -2.64 -17.10 -22.13
CA TYR A 215 -2.04 -16.11 -21.26
C TYR A 215 -1.00 -15.30 -22.03
N GLU A 216 -1.10 -13.99 -21.95
CA GLU A 216 -0.09 -13.09 -22.46
C GLU A 216 0.12 -11.92 -21.51
N LEU A 217 1.38 -11.60 -21.28
CA LEU A 217 1.80 -10.47 -20.46
C LEU A 217 2.72 -9.60 -21.31
N LYS A 218 2.49 -8.29 -21.30
CA LYS A 218 3.33 -7.33 -22.02
C LYS A 218 3.51 -6.04 -21.25
N LEU A 219 4.58 -5.34 -21.57
CA LEU A 219 4.80 -3.95 -21.19
C LEU A 219 4.46 -3.04 -22.36
N VAL A 220 3.82 -1.92 -22.08
CA VAL A 220 3.65 -0.80 -23.03
C VAL A 220 4.36 0.40 -22.44
N MET A 221 5.44 0.85 -23.08
CA MET A 221 6.19 2.04 -22.66
C MET A 221 5.63 3.29 -23.33
N CYS A 222 5.54 4.37 -22.57
CA CYS A 222 5.14 5.67 -23.05
C CYS A 222 6.14 6.73 -22.61
N ASP A 223 6.37 7.71 -23.48
CA ASP A 223 7.15 8.90 -23.14
C ASP A 223 6.42 9.79 -22.11
N LEU A 224 7.08 10.88 -21.71
CA LEU A 224 6.51 11.87 -20.78
C LEU A 224 5.22 12.53 -21.28
N ASN A 225 5.02 12.60 -22.59
CA ASN A 225 3.82 13.17 -23.19
C ASN A 225 2.67 12.15 -23.27
N GLY A 226 2.95 10.85 -23.08
CA GLY A 226 1.99 9.77 -23.20
C GLY A 226 1.92 9.12 -24.58
N ASN A 227 2.89 9.41 -25.47
CA ASN A 227 3.02 8.69 -26.73
C ASN A 227 3.63 7.31 -26.48
N VAL A 228 3.10 6.29 -27.15
CA VAL A 228 3.67 4.94 -27.08
C VAL A 228 5.06 4.96 -27.72
N SER A 229 6.08 4.62 -26.95
CA SER A 229 7.46 4.51 -27.41
C SER A 229 7.83 3.07 -27.80
N GLY A 230 7.18 2.08 -27.20
CA GLY A 230 7.48 0.68 -27.46
C GLY A 230 6.56 -0.30 -26.73
N GLU A 231 6.65 -1.57 -27.12
CA GLU A 231 6.02 -2.69 -26.43
C GLU A 231 7.02 -3.83 -26.24
N TYR A 232 6.90 -4.57 -25.15
CA TYR A 232 7.73 -5.75 -24.89
C TYR A 232 6.90 -6.90 -24.31
N THR A 233 6.87 -8.03 -25.02
CA THR A 233 6.18 -9.24 -24.54
C THR A 233 7.02 -9.94 -23.47
N LEU A 234 6.37 -10.21 -22.33
CA LEU A 234 6.94 -10.84 -21.14
C LEU A 234 6.59 -12.32 -21.02
N SER A 235 5.74 -12.85 -21.90
CA SER A 235 5.27 -14.24 -21.88
C SER A 235 5.68 -15.02 -23.12
N GLY A 236 6.01 -16.29 -22.95
CA GLY A 236 6.36 -17.25 -23.99
C GLY A 236 6.62 -18.61 -23.34
N ASP A 237 7.74 -19.25 -23.69
CA ASP A 237 8.21 -20.46 -22.99
C ASP A 237 8.45 -20.21 -21.49
N GLN A 238 8.86 -18.99 -21.15
CA GLN A 238 8.92 -18.48 -19.79
C GLN A 238 8.05 -17.22 -19.69
N THR A 239 7.50 -16.98 -18.51
CA THR A 239 6.73 -15.77 -18.23
C THR A 239 7.39 -14.96 -17.12
N PHE A 240 7.66 -13.69 -17.39
CA PHE A 240 8.40 -12.77 -16.55
C PHE A 240 7.44 -11.75 -15.92
N PHE A 241 7.30 -11.76 -14.60
CA PHE A 241 6.34 -10.93 -13.87
C PHE A 241 7.07 -9.77 -13.17
N PRO A 242 7.14 -8.58 -13.79
CA PRO A 242 7.84 -7.45 -13.19
C PRO A 242 7.10 -6.96 -11.95
N SER A 243 7.86 -6.66 -10.91
CA SER A 243 7.36 -6.09 -9.66
C SER A 243 7.93 -4.69 -9.40
N ASP A 244 9.04 -4.34 -10.07
CA ASP A 244 9.61 -3.00 -10.03
C ASP A 244 10.28 -2.64 -11.36
N ILE A 245 10.25 -1.34 -11.69
CA ILE A 245 10.89 -0.78 -12.88
C ILE A 245 11.58 0.53 -12.48
N LEU A 246 12.88 0.61 -12.72
CA LEU A 246 13.70 1.79 -12.53
C LEU A 246 14.06 2.39 -13.89
N ASN A 247 14.02 3.71 -14.02
CA ASN A 247 14.70 4.41 -15.12
C ASN A 247 16.06 4.90 -14.64
N ASP A 248 17.12 4.36 -15.23
CA ASP A 248 18.51 4.71 -14.96
C ASP A 248 19.15 5.25 -16.25
N ASN A 249 19.42 6.57 -16.27
CA ASN A 249 20.04 7.26 -17.39
C ASN A 249 19.37 6.97 -18.74
N GLY A 250 18.04 6.92 -18.77
CA GLY A 250 17.25 6.66 -19.97
C GLY A 250 17.01 5.18 -20.29
N LYS A 251 17.65 4.24 -19.58
CA LYS A 251 17.36 2.80 -19.72
C LYS A 251 16.34 2.36 -18.68
N LEU A 252 15.54 1.36 -19.02
CA LEU A 252 14.62 0.71 -18.10
C LEU A 252 15.27 -0.54 -17.54
N ILE A 253 15.36 -0.59 -16.22
CA ILE A 253 15.82 -1.75 -15.44
C ILE A 253 14.60 -2.38 -14.82
N ILE A 254 14.30 -3.62 -15.22
CA ILE A 254 13.06 -4.30 -14.88
C ILE A 254 13.42 -5.57 -14.13
N ALA A 255 12.86 -5.74 -12.94
CA ALA A 255 13.07 -6.94 -12.13
C ALA A 255 11.77 -7.49 -11.57
N GLY A 256 11.76 -8.80 -11.37
CA GLY A 256 10.62 -9.53 -10.87
C GLY A 256 10.91 -11.02 -10.83
N TYR A 257 9.91 -11.82 -10.49
CA TYR A 257 10.03 -13.28 -10.58
C TYR A 257 9.67 -13.78 -11.97
N TYR A 258 10.07 -15.02 -12.28
CA TYR A 258 9.65 -15.67 -13.51
C TYR A 258 9.18 -17.11 -13.27
N LEU A 259 8.35 -17.57 -14.21
CA LEU A 259 7.83 -18.93 -14.30
C LEU A 259 8.39 -19.62 -15.55
N ASN A 260 8.62 -20.92 -15.46
CA ASN A 260 8.84 -21.75 -16.65
C ASN A 260 7.46 -22.22 -17.18
N GLY A 261 7.00 -21.58 -18.25
CA GLY A 261 5.63 -21.63 -18.76
C GLY A 261 4.80 -20.41 -18.35
N THR A 262 3.48 -20.57 -18.38
CA THR A 262 2.50 -19.53 -17.98
C THR A 262 1.91 -19.83 -16.61
N ILE A 263 1.02 -18.96 -16.10
CA ILE A 263 0.26 -19.22 -14.87
C ILE A 263 -0.57 -20.52 -14.91
N TYR A 264 -0.84 -21.07 -16.09
CA TYR A 264 -1.61 -22.31 -16.27
C TYR A 264 -0.74 -23.56 -16.29
N THR A 265 0.50 -23.45 -16.76
CA THR A 265 1.38 -24.60 -16.98
C THR A 265 2.50 -24.70 -15.94
N ALA A 266 2.88 -23.57 -15.34
CA ALA A 266 3.93 -23.53 -14.33
C ALA A 266 3.43 -24.10 -13.00
N LYS A 267 4.27 -24.90 -12.34
CA LYS A 267 3.96 -25.49 -11.03
C LYS A 267 4.39 -24.60 -9.86
N LYS A 268 5.36 -23.73 -10.10
CA LYS A 268 6.06 -22.92 -9.08
C LYS A 268 6.82 -21.78 -9.75
N THR A 269 7.32 -20.86 -8.93
CA THR A 269 8.34 -19.90 -9.35
C THR A 269 9.68 -20.58 -9.53
N GLU A 270 10.44 -20.14 -10.54
CA GLU A 270 11.74 -20.73 -10.88
C GLU A 270 12.92 -19.83 -10.50
N GLY A 271 12.72 -18.51 -10.47
CA GLY A 271 13.77 -17.56 -10.12
C GLY A 271 13.33 -16.11 -10.20
N LEU A 272 14.31 -15.22 -10.05
CA LEU A 272 14.19 -13.81 -10.46
C LEU A 272 14.70 -13.61 -11.87
N PHE A 273 14.26 -12.53 -12.50
CA PHE A 273 14.88 -12.00 -13.70
C PHE A 273 15.26 -10.54 -13.49
N LEU A 274 16.26 -10.10 -14.25
CA LEU A 274 16.58 -8.69 -14.47
C LEU A 274 16.75 -8.47 -15.97
N THR A 275 16.00 -7.51 -16.51
CA THR A 275 16.11 -7.07 -17.91
C THR A 275 16.49 -5.60 -17.95
N ILE A 276 17.49 -5.28 -18.77
CA ILE A 276 17.89 -3.91 -19.12
C ILE A 276 17.43 -3.66 -20.55
N MET A 277 16.62 -2.64 -20.76
CA MET A 277 16.10 -2.28 -22.08
C MET A 277 16.13 -0.78 -22.33
N GLU A 278 16.08 -0.42 -23.61
CA GLU A 278 15.82 0.96 -24.04
C GLU A 278 14.32 1.30 -23.87
N PRO A 279 13.95 2.59 -23.85
CA PRO A 279 12.55 3.01 -23.73
C PRO A 279 11.62 2.56 -24.86
N ASP A 280 12.18 2.11 -25.99
CA ASP A 280 11.44 1.54 -27.12
C ASP A 280 11.18 0.03 -27.00
N GLY A 281 11.63 -0.59 -25.90
CA GLY A 281 11.52 -2.03 -25.65
C GLY A 281 12.69 -2.86 -26.17
N THR A 282 13.70 -2.25 -26.80
CA THR A 282 14.90 -2.96 -27.27
C THR A 282 15.72 -3.48 -26.09
N VAL A 283 15.80 -4.81 -25.96
CA VAL A 283 16.55 -5.48 -24.89
C VAL A 283 18.05 -5.33 -25.10
N LYS A 284 18.76 -4.88 -24.06
CA LYS A 284 20.24 -4.81 -24.01
C LYS A 284 20.84 -5.96 -23.22
N ALA A 285 20.22 -6.33 -22.11
CA ALA A 285 20.64 -7.47 -21.30
C ALA A 285 19.41 -8.14 -20.66
N LYS A 286 19.47 -9.46 -20.51
CA LYS A 286 18.44 -10.24 -19.83
C LYS A 286 19.11 -11.37 -19.07
N ASN A 287 18.94 -11.37 -17.75
CA ASN A 287 19.53 -12.33 -16.84
C ASN A 287 18.42 -13.01 -16.03
N THR A 288 18.60 -14.30 -15.76
CA THR A 288 17.75 -15.07 -14.83
C THR A 288 18.59 -15.62 -13.69
N PHE A 289 18.00 -15.62 -12.49
CA PHE A 289 18.62 -16.09 -11.27
C PHE A 289 17.80 -17.22 -10.69
N ASP A 290 18.11 -18.44 -11.13
CA ASP A 290 17.34 -19.64 -10.81
C ASP A 290 17.51 -20.02 -9.33
N TRP A 291 16.40 -20.38 -8.68
CA TRP A 291 16.39 -20.83 -7.29
C TRP A 291 17.33 -22.00 -7.02
N SER A 292 17.45 -22.93 -7.96
CA SER A 292 18.38 -24.06 -7.89
C SER A 292 19.84 -23.61 -7.78
N VAL A 293 20.21 -22.55 -8.49
CA VAL A 293 21.56 -21.97 -8.47
C VAL A 293 21.75 -21.10 -7.23
N MET A 294 20.73 -20.36 -6.81
CA MET A 294 20.85 -19.48 -5.63
C MET A 294 21.10 -20.26 -4.34
N LYS A 295 20.50 -21.45 -4.21
CA LYS A 295 20.75 -22.35 -3.07
C LYS A 295 22.22 -22.69 -2.89
N THR A 296 22.97 -22.90 -3.96
CA THR A 296 24.37 -23.32 -3.88
C THR A 296 25.29 -22.15 -3.54
N LYS A 297 24.87 -20.91 -3.80
CA LYS A 297 25.64 -19.70 -3.50
C LYS A 297 25.54 -19.24 -2.04
N LEU A 298 24.54 -19.68 -1.29
CA LEU A 298 24.31 -19.25 0.09
C LEU A 298 24.91 -20.23 1.10
N LYS A 299 25.60 -19.69 2.10
CA LYS A 299 26.30 -20.48 3.14
C LYS A 299 25.36 -21.11 4.16
N ASN A 300 24.16 -20.56 4.38
CA ASN A 300 23.16 -21.08 5.34
C ASN A 300 22.14 -22.01 4.66
N THR A 301 22.50 -23.28 4.52
CA THR A 301 21.77 -24.27 3.73
C THR A 301 20.31 -24.46 4.16
N LYS A 302 20.01 -24.47 5.47
CA LYS A 302 18.63 -24.70 5.96
C LYS A 302 17.69 -23.55 5.60
N ARG A 303 18.14 -22.29 5.74
CA ARG A 303 17.29 -21.13 5.45
C ARG A 303 17.17 -20.89 3.95
N SER A 304 18.27 -21.06 3.20
CA SER A 304 18.23 -21.01 1.73
C SER A 304 17.33 -22.10 1.14
N ASP A 305 17.29 -23.30 1.75
CA ASP A 305 16.39 -24.37 1.31
C ASP A 305 14.91 -24.04 1.51
N PHE A 306 14.58 -23.37 2.63
CA PHE A 306 13.22 -22.90 2.90
C PHE A 306 12.78 -21.84 1.87
N VAL A 307 13.58 -20.76 1.75
CA VAL A 307 13.27 -19.61 0.89
C VAL A 307 13.26 -20.00 -0.59
N PHE A 308 14.25 -20.75 -1.06
CA PHE A 308 14.35 -21.11 -2.49
C PHE A 308 13.76 -22.50 -2.82
N SER A 309 12.88 -23.02 -1.96
CA SER A 309 12.16 -24.28 -2.23
C SER A 309 11.27 -24.24 -3.49
N GLY A 310 10.99 -23.03 -4.01
CA GLY A 310 9.99 -22.78 -5.06
C GLY A 310 8.55 -22.76 -4.53
N LYS A 311 8.35 -22.98 -3.23
CA LYS A 311 7.04 -22.75 -2.57
C LYS A 311 6.86 -21.29 -2.15
N MET A 312 7.95 -20.59 -1.90
CA MET A 312 7.95 -19.16 -1.62
C MET A 312 8.06 -18.38 -2.92
N ASN A 313 7.31 -17.30 -3.00
CA ASN A 313 7.45 -16.29 -4.02
C ASN A 313 8.39 -15.19 -3.50
N VAL A 314 8.92 -14.40 -4.42
CA VAL A 314 9.78 -13.26 -4.11
C VAL A 314 9.20 -12.04 -4.80
N MET A 315 8.91 -11.00 -4.01
CA MET A 315 8.44 -9.70 -4.49
C MET A 315 9.63 -8.76 -4.58
N VAL A 316 9.84 -8.13 -5.74
CA VAL A 316 10.84 -7.05 -5.84
C VAL A 316 10.21 -5.76 -5.32
N GLU A 317 10.69 -5.33 -4.16
CA GLU A 317 10.24 -4.10 -3.52
C GLU A 317 10.87 -2.87 -4.16
N LYS A 318 12.18 -2.94 -4.44
CA LYS A 318 12.92 -1.82 -5.02
C LYS A 318 14.16 -2.27 -5.78
N ILE A 319 14.40 -1.64 -6.92
CA ILE A 319 15.69 -1.63 -7.62
C ILE A 319 16.44 -0.34 -7.24
N ALA A 320 17.67 -0.47 -6.75
CA ALA A 320 18.53 0.66 -6.41
C ALA A 320 19.81 0.63 -7.25
N VAL A 321 20.26 1.80 -7.71
CA VAL A 321 21.58 1.94 -8.35
C VAL A 321 22.65 1.85 -7.26
N THR A 322 23.67 1.04 -7.51
CA THR A 322 24.84 0.87 -6.64
C THR A 322 26.11 1.25 -7.40
N GLU A 323 27.25 1.31 -6.72
CA GLU A 323 28.54 1.60 -7.37
C GLU A 323 28.92 0.56 -8.43
N THR A 324 28.48 -0.69 -8.28
CA THR A 324 28.82 -1.79 -9.19
C THR A 324 27.78 -2.03 -10.27
N GLY A 325 26.54 -1.61 -10.06
CA GLY A 325 25.41 -1.91 -10.91
C GLY A 325 24.08 -1.69 -10.20
N TYR A 326 23.37 -2.78 -9.90
CA TYR A 326 22.04 -2.71 -9.29
C TYR A 326 21.90 -3.62 -8.07
N GLY A 327 21.32 -3.08 -7.01
CA GLY A 327 20.82 -3.83 -5.86
C GLY A 327 19.32 -4.06 -6.00
N ILE A 328 18.89 -5.31 -5.92
CA ILE A 328 17.49 -5.72 -6.02
C ILE A 328 17.03 -6.14 -4.62
N ILE A 329 16.20 -5.30 -4.00
CA ILE A 329 15.67 -5.51 -2.66
C ILE A 329 14.32 -6.22 -2.78
N CYS A 330 14.22 -7.38 -2.14
CA CYS A 330 13.04 -8.22 -2.24
C CYS A 330 12.49 -8.63 -0.87
N GLU A 331 11.19 -8.92 -0.81
CA GLU A 331 10.56 -9.67 0.28
C GLU A 331 10.10 -11.04 -0.19
N SER A 332 10.43 -12.08 0.58
CA SER A 332 9.88 -13.42 0.35
C SER A 332 8.50 -13.58 0.96
N TYR A 333 7.60 -14.29 0.29
CA TYR A 333 6.24 -14.50 0.78
C TYR A 333 5.63 -15.82 0.33
N SER A 334 4.55 -16.22 1.01
CA SER A 334 3.69 -17.34 0.61
C SER A 334 2.23 -17.02 0.83
N THR A 335 1.34 -17.77 0.15
CA THR A 335 -0.11 -17.65 0.31
C THR A 335 -0.67 -18.94 0.90
N GLY A 336 -1.58 -18.84 1.88
CA GLY A 336 -2.24 -19.98 2.52
C GLY A 336 -3.58 -19.62 3.15
N SER A 337 -4.21 -20.57 3.85
CA SER A 337 -5.56 -20.42 4.41
C SER A 337 -5.62 -19.80 5.81
N GLY A 338 -4.58 -19.08 6.24
CA GLY A 338 -4.58 -18.35 7.52
C GLY A 338 -4.33 -19.15 8.79
N ILE A 339 -3.79 -20.37 8.70
CA ILE A 339 -3.41 -21.16 9.88
C ILE A 339 -1.92 -21.54 9.80
N THR A 340 -1.28 -21.56 10.97
CA THR A 340 0.17 -21.62 11.31
C THR A 340 1.16 -22.17 10.26
N GLY A 341 2.41 -21.70 10.31
CA GLY A 341 3.55 -22.27 9.57
C GLY A 341 3.83 -23.77 9.85
N ALA A 342 3.22 -24.37 10.88
CA ALA A 342 3.23 -25.81 11.11
C ALA A 342 2.26 -26.56 10.19
N GLU A 343 1.12 -25.98 9.80
CA GLU A 343 0.20 -26.58 8.83
C GLU A 343 0.71 -26.46 7.38
N LEU A 344 1.51 -25.43 7.07
CA LEU A 344 2.21 -25.33 5.78
C LEU A 344 3.17 -26.54 5.53
N LEU A 345 3.67 -27.15 6.61
CA LEU A 345 4.48 -28.37 6.59
C LEU A 345 3.64 -29.65 6.55
N ILE A 346 2.38 -29.60 6.96
CA ILE A 346 1.48 -30.76 7.14
C ILE A 346 0.38 -30.82 6.06
N GLY A 347 0.21 -29.78 5.24
CA GLY A 347 -0.74 -29.76 4.11
C GLY A 347 -2.21 -29.58 4.51
N GLY A 348 -2.48 -29.07 5.72
CA GLY A 348 -3.84 -28.72 6.16
C GLY A 348 -4.31 -27.44 5.49
N ASN A 349 -5.42 -27.50 4.75
CA ASN A 349 -6.01 -26.36 4.04
C ASN A 349 -7.51 -26.34 4.32
N SER A 350 -7.93 -25.68 5.40
CA SER A 350 -9.34 -25.69 5.85
C SER A 350 -9.97 -24.31 6.08
N GLY A 351 -9.20 -23.22 5.94
CA GLY A 351 -9.71 -21.85 6.05
C GLY A 351 -10.25 -21.29 4.72
N ARG A 352 -11.30 -20.45 4.79
CA ARG A 352 -11.84 -19.66 3.66
C ARG A 352 -11.09 -18.34 3.42
N GLU A 353 -10.14 -18.01 4.28
CA GLU A 353 -9.39 -16.76 4.27
C GLU A 353 -8.12 -16.91 3.43
N LEU A 354 -7.77 -15.87 2.68
CA LEU A 354 -6.51 -15.82 1.94
C LEU A 354 -5.53 -14.99 2.78
N VAL A 355 -4.51 -15.65 3.33
CA VAL A 355 -3.46 -15.00 4.12
C VAL A 355 -2.14 -15.08 3.38
N LEU A 356 -1.47 -13.93 3.30
CA LEU A 356 -0.13 -13.76 2.77
C LEU A 356 0.86 -13.64 3.93
N THR A 357 1.75 -14.61 4.07
CA THR A 357 2.85 -14.56 5.05
C THR A 357 4.10 -14.01 4.38
N VAL A 358 4.59 -12.88 4.86
CA VAL A 358 5.83 -12.23 4.41
C VAL A 358 6.96 -12.59 5.38
N TYR A 359 8.09 -13.06 4.86
CA TYR A 359 9.23 -13.55 5.64
C TYR A 359 10.42 -12.60 5.53
N ASP A 360 11.56 -13.07 5.03
CA ASP A 360 12.84 -12.37 5.04
C ASP A 360 12.98 -11.41 3.87
N PHE A 361 13.90 -10.45 4.04
CA PHE A 361 14.44 -9.72 2.92
C PHE A 361 15.47 -10.57 2.17
N ILE A 362 15.47 -10.46 0.85
CA ILE A 362 16.48 -11.07 -0.02
C ILE A 362 17.08 -9.96 -0.88
N LEU A 363 18.40 -9.89 -0.88
CA LEU A 363 19.16 -8.92 -1.65
C LEU A 363 19.92 -9.61 -2.76
N PHE A 364 19.81 -9.07 -3.97
CA PHE A 364 20.62 -9.50 -5.11
C PHE A 364 21.45 -8.30 -5.57
N ASP A 365 22.78 -8.45 -5.54
CA ASP A 365 23.70 -7.45 -6.07
C ASP A 365 24.15 -7.88 -7.46
N THR A 366 24.14 -6.94 -8.39
CA THR A 366 24.50 -7.18 -9.79
C THR A 366 25.56 -6.20 -10.27
N ASP A 367 26.24 -6.56 -11.34
CA ASP A 367 27.04 -5.62 -12.12
C ASP A 367 26.15 -4.72 -13.00
N ALA A 368 26.74 -3.74 -13.69
CA ALA A 368 26.02 -2.81 -14.55
C ALA A 368 25.32 -3.46 -15.78
N ASN A 369 25.65 -4.72 -16.12
CA ASN A 369 24.96 -5.50 -17.15
C ASN A 369 23.88 -6.40 -16.55
N GLY A 370 23.67 -6.36 -15.24
CA GLY A 370 22.71 -7.18 -14.52
C GLY A 370 23.20 -8.60 -14.21
N SER A 371 24.49 -8.88 -14.33
CA SER A 371 25.04 -10.19 -13.96
C SER A 371 25.13 -10.29 -12.44
N LEU A 372 24.74 -11.44 -11.88
CA LEU A 372 24.71 -11.63 -10.42
C LEU A 372 26.10 -11.69 -9.79
N LEU A 373 26.36 -10.77 -8.86
CA LEU A 373 27.57 -10.72 -8.04
C LEU A 373 27.38 -11.44 -6.71
N ASN A 374 26.31 -11.12 -5.99
CA ASN A 374 26.08 -11.60 -4.63
C ASN A 374 24.59 -11.77 -4.32
N VAL A 375 24.29 -12.66 -3.38
CA VAL A 375 22.94 -12.83 -2.80
C VAL A 375 23.05 -12.89 -1.29
N ASN A 376 22.18 -12.17 -0.59
CA ASN A 376 22.10 -12.20 0.86
C ASN A 376 20.64 -12.40 1.32
N ILE A 377 20.45 -13.14 2.42
CA ILE A 377 19.16 -13.25 3.10
C ILE A 377 19.30 -12.54 4.45
N LEU A 378 18.38 -11.63 4.72
CA LEU A 378 18.36 -10.82 5.93
C LEU A 378 17.07 -11.14 6.70
N GLU A 379 17.25 -11.83 7.83
CA GLU A 379 16.14 -12.39 8.60
C GLU A 379 15.32 -11.29 9.30
N LYS A 380 13.99 -11.49 9.31
CA LYS A 380 13.07 -10.71 10.13
C LYS A 380 11.90 -11.57 10.60
N GLU A 381 11.16 -11.05 11.57
CA GLU A 381 9.91 -11.70 11.99
C GLU A 381 8.93 -11.75 10.82
N ALA A 382 8.26 -12.88 10.68
CA ALA A 382 7.25 -13.05 9.65
C ALA A 382 6.02 -12.21 9.96
N SER A 383 5.38 -11.65 8.94
CA SER A 383 4.17 -10.84 9.05
C SER A 383 3.04 -11.49 8.24
N ASN A 384 1.87 -11.65 8.85
CA ASN A 384 0.71 -12.23 8.18
C ASN A 384 -0.30 -11.15 7.80
N ILE A 385 -0.62 -11.09 6.50
CA ILE A 385 -1.57 -10.15 5.91
C ILE A 385 -2.80 -10.92 5.43
N GLU A 386 -3.96 -10.68 6.03
CA GLU A 386 -5.23 -11.22 5.58
C GLU A 386 -5.81 -10.37 4.46
N MET A 387 -6.23 -11.01 3.35
CA MET A 387 -6.87 -10.36 2.23
C MET A 387 -8.39 -10.35 2.41
N ALA A 388 -8.97 -9.17 2.61
CA ALA A 388 -10.40 -8.99 2.85
C ALA A 388 -11.18 -8.51 1.60
N GLY A 389 -12.51 -8.70 1.63
CA GLY A 389 -13.41 -8.19 0.59
C GLY A 389 -13.22 -8.85 -0.78
N SER A 390 -13.21 -8.04 -1.85
CA SER A 390 -13.01 -8.52 -3.23
C SER A 390 -11.56 -8.89 -3.54
N SER A 391 -10.60 -8.39 -2.75
CA SER A 391 -9.16 -8.60 -2.97
C SER A 391 -8.75 -10.08 -2.87
N LYS A 392 -9.46 -10.88 -2.05
CA LYS A 392 -9.21 -12.32 -1.89
C LYS A 392 -9.41 -13.15 -3.15
N ASN A 393 -10.13 -12.61 -4.14
CA ASN A 393 -10.42 -13.29 -5.42
C ASN A 393 -9.48 -12.83 -6.55
N MET A 394 -8.55 -11.91 -6.29
CA MET A 394 -7.63 -11.39 -7.29
C MET A 394 -6.56 -12.41 -7.66
N GLY A 395 -6.08 -12.35 -8.91
CA GLY A 395 -4.89 -13.09 -9.30
C GLY A 395 -3.66 -12.60 -8.54
N ILE A 396 -2.68 -13.47 -8.31
CA ILE A 396 -1.47 -13.18 -7.50
C ILE A 396 -0.72 -11.91 -7.96
N VAL A 397 -0.65 -11.66 -9.28
CA VAL A 397 0.05 -10.51 -9.86
C VAL A 397 -0.67 -9.20 -9.54
N GLN A 398 -1.99 -9.18 -9.73
CA GLN A 398 -2.84 -8.03 -9.41
C GLN A 398 -2.84 -7.77 -7.89
N MET A 399 -2.96 -8.83 -7.10
CA MET A 399 -2.96 -8.76 -5.63
C MET A 399 -1.66 -8.15 -5.10
N THR A 400 -0.51 -8.63 -5.58
CA THR A 400 0.79 -8.13 -5.11
C THR A 400 1.07 -6.70 -5.58
N SER A 401 0.69 -6.35 -6.81
CA SER A 401 0.74 -4.96 -7.29
C SER A 401 -0.09 -4.03 -6.39
N LEU A 402 -1.27 -4.49 -5.95
CA LEU A 402 -2.13 -3.75 -5.04
C LEU A 402 -1.53 -3.60 -3.64
N LEU A 403 -0.98 -4.68 -3.07
CA LEU A 403 -0.31 -4.66 -1.77
C LEU A 403 0.87 -3.67 -1.75
N LYS A 404 1.65 -3.61 -2.84
CA LYS A 404 2.74 -2.63 -3.00
C LYS A 404 2.20 -1.21 -3.14
N LYS A 405 1.18 -0.97 -3.97
CA LYS A 405 0.54 0.35 -4.12
C LYS A 405 0.07 0.92 -2.78
N PHE A 406 -0.54 0.09 -1.93
CA PHE A 406 -1.06 0.49 -0.63
C PHE A 406 -0.04 0.40 0.52
N ASN A 407 1.24 0.11 0.24
CA ASN A 407 2.30 -0.06 1.23
C ASN A 407 1.92 -1.03 2.37
N VAL A 408 1.27 -2.14 2.02
CA VAL A 408 0.79 -3.13 3.01
C VAL A 408 1.89 -4.10 3.41
N LEU A 409 2.76 -4.46 2.46
CA LEU A 409 3.94 -5.28 2.71
C LEU A 409 4.84 -4.59 3.74
N PRO A 410 5.62 -5.30 4.59
CA PRO A 410 6.46 -4.68 5.61
C PRO A 410 7.45 -3.63 5.09
N PHE A 411 8.01 -3.81 3.90
CA PHE A 411 8.97 -2.86 3.31
C PHE A 411 8.40 -1.44 3.22
N ARG A 412 9.22 -0.44 3.56
CA ARG A 412 8.84 0.98 3.46
C ARG A 412 9.84 1.82 2.67
N GLY A 413 11.10 1.42 2.64
CA GLY A 413 12.12 2.18 1.94
C GLY A 413 13.48 1.54 2.01
N TYR A 414 14.35 2.01 1.12
CA TYR A 414 15.76 1.68 1.11
C TYR A 414 16.54 2.95 0.78
N ASP A 415 17.49 3.28 1.65
CA ASP A 415 18.43 4.39 1.51
C ASP A 415 19.79 4.00 2.11
N ASN A 416 20.87 4.26 1.38
CA ASN A 416 22.26 4.09 1.85
C ASN A 416 22.55 2.76 2.58
N GLY A 417 22.08 1.63 2.04
CA GLY A 417 22.31 0.31 2.66
C GLY A 417 21.44 0.04 3.89
N ILE A 418 20.39 0.83 4.12
CA ILE A 418 19.44 0.65 5.22
C ILE A 418 18.06 0.42 4.64
N ILE A 419 17.43 -0.69 5.04
CA ILE A 419 16.02 -0.97 4.78
C ILE A 419 15.20 -0.42 5.94
N SER A 420 14.22 0.41 5.65
CA SER A 420 13.16 0.81 6.59
C SER A 420 11.93 -0.05 6.37
N PHE A 421 11.33 -0.56 7.45
CA PHE A 421 10.19 -1.46 7.36
C PHE A 421 9.34 -1.49 8.64
N ILE A 422 8.13 -2.06 8.57
CA ILE A 422 7.28 -2.30 9.74
C ILE A 422 7.43 -3.76 10.18
N ASN A 423 7.93 -3.94 11.39
CA ASN A 423 8.06 -5.25 12.01
C ASN A 423 6.83 -5.51 12.88
N TYR A 424 6.07 -6.58 12.58
CA TYR A 424 4.92 -6.96 13.40
C TYR A 424 5.31 -8.02 14.43
N LYS A 425 5.02 -7.73 15.70
CA LYS A 425 5.20 -8.68 16.81
C LYS A 425 3.89 -8.74 17.60
N ALA A 426 3.19 -9.88 17.54
CA ALA A 426 1.91 -10.06 18.22
C ALA A 426 0.85 -9.00 17.85
N LYS A 427 0.61 -8.80 16.54
CA LYS A 427 -0.25 -7.74 15.96
C LYS A 427 0.19 -6.30 16.22
N LYS A 428 1.30 -6.06 16.92
CA LYS A 428 1.83 -4.72 17.17
C LYS A 428 2.90 -4.37 16.16
N GLY A 429 2.73 -3.26 15.46
CA GLY A 429 3.70 -2.78 14.48
C GLY A 429 4.81 -1.95 15.11
N PHE A 430 6.04 -2.15 14.64
CA PHE A 430 7.21 -1.39 15.05
C PHE A 430 7.95 -0.89 13.81
N TYR A 431 8.06 0.42 13.65
CA TYR A 431 8.92 1.02 12.63
C TYR A 431 10.37 0.71 12.96
N SER A 432 11.01 -0.09 12.10
CA SER A 432 12.34 -0.65 12.32
C SER A 432 13.23 -0.40 11.10
N THR A 433 14.53 -0.49 11.31
CA THR A 433 15.56 -0.40 10.27
C THR A 433 16.46 -1.62 10.31
N LEU A 434 16.95 -2.04 9.14
CA LEU A 434 17.88 -3.15 8.99
C LEU A 434 19.06 -2.72 8.10
N ASN A 435 20.28 -2.90 8.59
CA ASN A 435 21.50 -2.62 7.83
C ASN A 435 21.82 -3.80 6.89
N THR A 436 21.93 -3.54 5.59
CA THR A 436 22.10 -4.61 4.59
C THR A 436 23.50 -5.22 4.56
N GLY A 437 24.50 -4.49 5.04
CA GLY A 437 25.89 -4.96 5.11
C GLY A 437 26.17 -5.82 6.35
N THR A 438 25.58 -5.47 7.50
CA THR A 438 25.80 -6.18 8.77
C THR A 438 24.67 -7.16 9.14
N GLY A 439 23.47 -6.95 8.60
CA GLY A 439 22.25 -7.64 8.99
C GLY A 439 21.68 -7.21 10.34
N GLU A 440 22.19 -6.12 10.92
CA GLU A 440 21.76 -5.61 12.22
C GLU A 440 20.37 -4.96 12.13
N LEU A 441 19.48 -5.39 13.03
CA LEU A 441 18.11 -4.92 13.18
C LEU A 441 17.99 -3.95 14.37
N SER A 442 17.43 -2.77 14.15
CA SER A 442 17.09 -1.83 15.24
C SER A 442 15.95 -2.36 16.11
N GLU A 443 15.91 -1.98 17.39
CA GLU A 443 14.82 -2.36 18.33
C GLU A 443 13.41 -1.97 17.83
N GLY A 444 13.33 -0.89 17.05
CA GLY A 444 12.10 -0.40 16.44
C GLY A 444 11.26 0.48 17.38
N LYS A 445 10.48 1.41 16.81
CA LYS A 445 9.56 2.28 17.55
C LYS A 445 8.13 1.88 17.28
N SER A 446 7.33 1.75 18.35
CA SER A 446 5.91 1.37 18.24
C SER A 446 5.16 2.32 17.33
N ILE A 447 4.37 1.76 16.41
CA ILE A 447 3.46 2.55 15.58
C ILE A 447 2.10 2.73 16.24
N ASP A 448 1.79 1.93 17.26
CA ASP A 448 0.54 2.05 18.01
C ASP A 448 0.57 3.29 18.91
N LEU A 449 -0.42 4.18 18.76
CA LEU A 449 -0.56 5.36 19.61
C LEU A 449 -1.28 5.02 20.90
N THR A 450 -0.64 5.30 22.04
CA THR A 450 -1.27 5.22 23.36
C THR A 450 -1.97 6.54 23.68
N ILE A 451 -3.31 6.54 23.66
CA ILE A 451 -4.11 7.73 23.98
C ILE A 451 -4.28 7.81 25.49
N VAL A 452 -3.71 8.84 26.12
CA VAL A 452 -3.92 9.13 27.55
C VAL A 452 -5.02 10.19 27.69
N LYS A 453 -6.25 9.76 27.94
CA LYS A 453 -7.38 10.67 28.22
C LYS A 453 -7.32 11.14 29.67
N THR A 454 -7.10 12.43 29.92
CA THR A 454 -7.24 13.00 31.26
C THR A 454 -8.73 13.12 31.57
N LYS A 455 -9.28 12.27 32.45
CA LYS A 455 -10.66 12.43 32.93
C LYS A 455 -10.74 13.71 33.76
N THR A 456 -11.53 14.68 33.31
CA THR A 456 -11.94 15.81 34.15
C THR A 456 -12.95 15.26 35.16
N VAL A 457 -12.49 15.09 36.39
CA VAL A 457 -13.32 14.61 37.50
C VAL A 457 -14.23 15.75 37.96
N ASP A 458 -15.53 15.55 37.88
CA ASP A 458 -16.50 16.41 38.55
C ASP A 458 -16.45 16.11 40.06
N LYS A 459 -15.88 17.05 40.81
CA LYS A 459 -15.68 16.92 42.26
C LYS A 459 -17.00 16.81 43.02
N ASP A 460 -18.08 17.39 42.50
CA ASP A 460 -19.39 17.35 43.14
C ASP A 460 -20.07 16.00 42.88
N ALA A 461 -19.88 15.43 41.69
CA ALA A 461 -20.33 14.07 41.36
C ALA A 461 -19.58 13.00 42.17
N GLU A 462 -18.25 13.12 42.33
CA GLU A 462 -17.48 12.21 43.19
C GLU A 462 -17.89 12.32 44.67
N ALA A 463 -18.12 13.53 45.18
CA ALA A 463 -18.59 13.73 46.54
C ALA A 463 -19.98 13.10 46.77
N PHE A 464 -20.89 13.21 45.80
CA PHE A 464 -22.22 12.59 45.85
C PHE A 464 -22.16 11.05 45.82
N ILE A 465 -21.29 10.47 44.99
CA ILE A 465 -21.10 9.02 44.92
C ILE A 465 -20.43 8.49 46.21
N ALA A 466 -19.43 9.20 46.74
CA ALA A 466 -18.77 8.86 47.99
C ALA A 466 -19.71 8.95 49.21
N GLY A 467 -20.65 9.89 49.20
CA GLY A 467 -21.70 10.03 50.23
C GLY A 467 -22.80 8.96 50.18
N SER A 468 -22.86 8.16 49.11
CA SER A 468 -23.88 7.12 48.92
C SER A 468 -23.27 5.72 48.91
N SER A 469 -23.58 4.93 49.94
CA SER A 469 -23.11 3.54 50.07
C SER A 469 -23.64 2.60 48.98
N ALA A 470 -24.76 2.95 48.35
CA ALA A 470 -25.32 2.21 47.22
C ALA A 470 -24.62 2.57 45.90
N LEU A 471 -24.37 3.85 45.64
CA LEU A 471 -23.71 4.31 44.40
C LEU A 471 -22.23 3.90 44.37
N SER A 472 -21.52 4.02 45.48
CA SER A 472 -20.14 3.53 45.60
C SER A 472 -20.00 2.01 45.40
N LYS A 473 -21.00 1.23 45.80
CA LYS A 473 -21.06 -0.22 45.50
C LYS A 473 -21.31 -0.48 44.02
N LEU A 474 -22.23 0.25 43.40
CA LEU A 474 -22.53 0.13 41.96
C LEU A 474 -21.32 0.54 41.10
N GLU A 475 -20.59 1.58 41.47
CA GLU A 475 -19.38 2.01 40.77
C GLU A 475 -18.23 1.01 40.91
N ARG A 476 -18.04 0.43 42.11
CA ARG A 476 -17.10 -0.70 42.29
C ARG A 476 -17.51 -1.93 41.48
N MET A 477 -18.80 -2.23 41.38
CA MET A 477 -19.27 -3.32 40.53
C MET A 477 -19.04 -3.03 39.05
N SER A 478 -19.36 -1.83 38.57
CA SER A 478 -19.11 -1.40 37.19
C SER A 478 -17.64 -1.48 36.85
N SER A 479 -16.76 -0.85 37.64
CA SER A 479 -15.31 -0.86 37.39
C SER A 479 -14.69 -2.25 37.44
N ASN A 480 -15.22 -3.16 38.27
CA ASN A 480 -14.79 -4.56 38.28
C ASN A 480 -15.33 -5.33 37.07
N LEU A 481 -16.55 -5.06 36.62
CA LEU A 481 -17.12 -5.63 35.39
C LEU A 481 -16.36 -5.16 34.16
N ASP A 482 -16.02 -3.86 34.08
CA ASP A 482 -15.23 -3.29 32.99
C ASP A 482 -13.82 -3.91 32.94
N LYS A 483 -13.14 -4.01 34.10
CA LYS A 483 -11.84 -4.70 34.18
C LYS A 483 -11.93 -6.17 33.81
N PHE A 484 -12.99 -6.85 34.22
CA PHE A 484 -13.20 -8.26 33.88
C PHE A 484 -13.47 -8.42 32.38
N ALA A 485 -14.27 -7.53 31.78
CA ALA A 485 -14.52 -7.47 30.35
C ALA A 485 -13.21 -7.23 29.59
N ASP A 486 -12.41 -6.23 29.98
CA ASP A 486 -11.11 -5.93 29.38
C ASP A 486 -10.14 -7.12 29.47
N ILE A 487 -10.04 -7.77 30.63
CA ILE A 487 -9.16 -8.94 30.82
C ILE A 487 -9.64 -10.10 29.96
N THR A 488 -10.95 -10.34 29.90
CA THR A 488 -11.55 -11.44 29.12
C THR A 488 -11.40 -11.17 27.63
N GLU A 489 -11.63 -9.94 27.17
CA GLU A 489 -11.43 -9.53 25.78
C GLU A 489 -9.95 -9.62 25.40
N ASN A 490 -9.02 -9.17 26.24
CA ASN A 490 -7.59 -9.31 26.00
C ASN A 490 -7.13 -10.77 26.01
N ALA A 491 -7.70 -11.62 26.88
CA ALA A 491 -7.43 -13.05 26.89
C ALA A 491 -7.98 -13.73 25.64
N MET A 492 -9.20 -13.39 25.22
CA MET A 492 -9.81 -13.88 23.98
C MET A 492 -9.00 -13.43 22.75
N LYS A 493 -8.62 -12.16 22.64
CA LYS A 493 -7.76 -11.64 21.57
C LYS A 493 -6.39 -12.32 21.51
N LYS A 494 -5.80 -12.65 22.67
CA LYS A 494 -4.53 -13.41 22.74
C LYS A 494 -4.71 -14.87 22.35
N LEU A 495 -5.81 -15.51 22.75
CA LEU A 495 -6.17 -16.87 22.35
C LEU A 495 -6.45 -16.95 20.84
N GLU A 496 -7.24 -16.03 20.31
CA GLU A 496 -7.54 -15.85 18.89
C GLU A 496 -6.27 -15.60 18.07
N TYR A 497 -5.34 -14.75 18.55
CA TYR A 497 -4.03 -14.60 17.90
C TYR A 497 -3.19 -15.89 17.92
N GLY A 498 -3.24 -16.66 19.01
CA GLY A 498 -2.59 -17.97 19.09
C GLY A 498 -3.12 -18.98 18.07
N ILE A 499 -4.34 -18.76 17.56
CA ILE A 499 -5.05 -19.62 16.61
C ILE A 499 -4.88 -19.13 15.16
N GLU A 500 -5.05 -17.83 14.89
CA GLU A 500 -5.13 -17.27 13.52
C GLU A 500 -3.86 -16.53 13.05
N LYS A 501 -3.03 -16.03 13.98
CA LYS A 501 -1.77 -15.31 13.69
C LYS A 501 -1.84 -14.15 12.66
N VAL A 502 -3.01 -13.59 12.32
CA VAL A 502 -3.14 -12.42 11.42
C VAL A 502 -2.60 -11.16 12.10
N ASP A 503 -1.66 -10.46 11.44
CA ASP A 503 -1.08 -9.20 11.94
C ASP A 503 -1.72 -7.96 11.31
N VAL A 504 -2.08 -8.03 10.03
CA VAL A 504 -2.70 -6.92 9.26
C VAL A 504 -3.87 -7.45 8.45
N VAL A 505 -4.99 -6.73 8.43
CA VAL A 505 -6.11 -7.00 7.52
C VAL A 505 -6.11 -5.96 6.41
N PHE A 506 -6.01 -6.40 5.16
CA PHE A 506 -6.00 -5.53 4.01
C PHE A 506 -7.34 -5.55 3.28
N SER A 507 -8.00 -4.40 3.26
CA SER A 507 -9.14 -4.12 2.39
C SER A 507 -8.84 -2.85 1.59
N PRO A 508 -8.60 -2.94 0.28
CA PRO A 508 -8.29 -1.76 -0.52
C PRO A 508 -9.45 -0.75 -0.46
N TYR A 509 -9.11 0.54 -0.41
CA TYR A 509 -10.06 1.66 -0.33
C TYR A 509 -10.97 1.69 0.92
N ALA A 510 -10.81 0.75 1.86
CA ALA A 510 -11.49 0.84 3.13
C ALA A 510 -10.85 1.95 3.97
N LYS A 511 -11.69 2.76 4.61
CA LYS A 511 -11.23 3.73 5.59
C LYS A 511 -10.56 2.99 6.76
N SER A 512 -9.34 3.38 7.09
CA SER A 512 -8.67 2.93 8.29
C SER A 512 -8.75 3.97 9.41
N ASN A 513 -9.12 3.51 10.61
CA ASN A 513 -9.16 4.35 11.81
C ASN A 513 -7.77 4.60 12.39
N GLU A 514 -6.77 3.82 11.99
CA GLU A 514 -5.38 4.00 12.38
C GLU A 514 -4.46 3.65 11.22
N GLY A 515 -3.25 4.19 11.20
CA GLY A 515 -2.34 3.95 10.09
C GLY A 515 -1.02 4.68 10.21
N LEU A 516 -0.17 4.47 9.21
CA LEU A 516 1.18 5.00 9.18
C LEU A 516 1.53 5.52 7.78
N PHE A 517 2.19 6.66 7.73
CA PHE A 517 2.75 7.23 6.51
C PHE A 517 4.23 7.53 6.68
N ILE A 518 5.03 7.23 5.66
CA ILE A 518 6.34 7.84 5.51
C ILE A 518 6.18 9.05 4.60
N LEU A 519 6.48 10.21 5.16
CA LEU A 519 6.42 11.49 4.49
C LEU A 519 7.67 11.68 3.62
N SER A 520 7.57 12.56 2.63
CA SER A 520 8.66 12.83 1.68
C SER A 520 9.93 13.42 2.32
N ASP A 521 9.83 13.99 3.51
CA ASP A 521 10.97 14.47 4.30
C ASP A 521 11.57 13.36 5.20
N GLY A 522 11.12 12.12 5.01
CA GLY A 522 11.56 10.94 5.75
C GLY A 522 10.88 10.76 7.11
N LYS A 523 10.04 11.71 7.55
CA LYS A 523 9.32 11.57 8.81
C LYS A 523 8.27 10.47 8.73
N VAL A 524 8.12 9.72 9.81
CA VAL A 524 7.16 8.64 9.91
C VAL A 524 6.04 9.07 10.84
N LEU A 525 4.87 9.31 10.27
CA LEU A 525 3.67 9.65 11.03
C LEU A 525 2.90 8.36 11.36
N SER A 526 2.52 8.18 12.61
CA SER A 526 1.41 7.32 12.99
C SER A 526 0.18 8.15 13.34
N TYR A 527 -1.02 7.66 13.03
CA TYR A 527 -2.28 8.30 13.40
C TYR A 527 -3.32 7.31 13.94
N LYS A 528 -4.25 7.83 14.74
CA LYS A 528 -5.41 7.11 15.27
C LYS A 528 -6.60 8.05 15.42
N MET A 529 -7.76 7.65 14.89
CA MET A 529 -9.03 8.34 15.03
C MET A 529 -9.75 7.86 16.29
N ASP A 530 -10.29 8.82 17.04
CA ASP A 530 -11.05 8.55 18.27
C ASP A 530 -12.45 9.15 18.15
N GLN A 531 -13.45 8.27 18.16
CA GLN A 531 -14.85 8.66 18.03
C GLN A 531 -15.42 9.28 19.30
N ASP A 532 -14.90 8.92 20.48
CA ASP A 532 -15.49 9.33 21.75
C ASP A 532 -15.28 10.82 22.00
N ASP A 533 -14.15 11.37 21.54
CA ASP A 533 -13.75 12.75 21.79
C ASP A 533 -13.54 13.56 20.50
N TYR A 534 -14.06 13.04 19.39
CA TYR A 534 -14.05 13.64 18.06
C TYR A 534 -12.67 14.21 17.68
N SER A 535 -11.65 13.36 17.72
CA SER A 535 -10.27 13.79 17.51
C SER A 535 -9.47 12.83 16.65
N ILE A 536 -8.40 13.37 16.06
CA ILE A 536 -7.34 12.58 15.45
C ILE A 536 -6.07 12.77 16.28
N TYR A 537 -5.57 11.65 16.79
CA TYR A 537 -4.29 11.55 17.46
C TYR A 537 -3.21 11.19 16.45
N TYR A 538 -2.03 11.78 16.59
CA TYR A 538 -0.90 11.48 15.71
C TYR A 538 0.44 11.69 16.41
N ASP A 539 1.47 11.01 15.92
CA ASP A 539 2.85 11.20 16.39
C ASP A 539 3.87 10.99 15.28
N PHE A 540 5.05 11.60 15.41
CA PHE A 540 6.19 11.41 14.52
C PHE A 540 7.23 10.50 15.18
N LEU A 541 7.54 9.38 14.53
CA LEU A 541 8.37 8.33 15.12
C LEU A 541 9.87 8.59 14.98
N ASN A 542 10.34 9.49 14.12
CA ASN A 542 11.76 9.74 13.88
C ASN A 542 12.14 11.21 13.78
#